data_AF-A0A8S3JK68-F1
#
_entry.id   AF-A0A8S3JK68-F1
#
_cell.length_a   1.000
_cell.length_b   1.000
_cell.length_c   1.000
_cell.angle_alpha   90.00
_cell.angle_beta   90.00
_cell.angle_gamma   90.00
#
_symmetry.space_group_name_H-M   'P 1'
#
loop_
_entity.id
_entity.type
_entity.pdbx_description
1 polymer ?
#
loop_
_entity_poly.entity_id
_entity_poly.type
_entity_poly.pdbx_seq_one_letter_code
_entity_poly.pdbx_strand_id
1 'polypeptide(L)'
;MAIKEDSLMLLGSYFSKATNIQQVLDQFLTPLFTFVLNDYRDCHPEARESEVLNMLATLINKAENRITNRISDIFDLTFEHTLHMIDKNFEDYPDHRKNFYILLQSVINVCFPAILALNATQFKLVYDSIMWALKHTMRTISELGLEILQTVLRKFQTCDPQAAQNFYQVFYLETMQHIFAVVAECSHTS
;
A
#
# COMPACT_ATOMS: atom_id res chain seq x y z
N MET A 1 11.73 -12.61 16.35
CA MET A 1 11.54 -12.59 14.90
C MET A 1 10.71 -13.78 14.47
N ALA A 2 11.24 -14.99 14.29
CA ALA A 2 10.47 -16.14 13.76
C ALA A 2 9.06 -16.36 14.36
N ILE A 3 8.90 -16.34 15.70
CA ILE A 3 7.57 -16.57 16.32
C ILE A 3 6.55 -15.47 15.96
N LYS A 4 6.96 -14.20 15.91
CA LYS A 4 6.04 -13.09 15.55
C LYS A 4 5.63 -13.22 14.08
N GLU A 5 6.60 -13.44 13.21
CA GLU A 5 6.39 -13.63 11.77
C GLU A 5 5.47 -14.83 11.48
N ASP A 6 5.76 -16.01 12.07
CA ASP A 6 4.95 -17.22 11.93
C ASP A 6 3.50 -17.01 12.41
N SER A 7 3.34 -16.27 13.51
CA SER A 7 2.02 -15.92 14.04
C SER A 7 1.24 -15.01 13.08
N LEU A 8 1.92 -14.04 12.44
CA LEU A 8 1.32 -13.15 11.45
C LEU A 8 0.94 -13.91 10.17
N MET A 9 1.81 -14.81 9.69
CA MET A 9 1.52 -15.67 8.54
C MET A 9 0.32 -16.59 8.81
N LEU A 10 0.21 -17.14 10.02
CA LEU A 10 -0.93 -17.96 10.43
C LEU A 10 -2.24 -17.13 10.45
N LEU A 11 -2.18 -15.91 10.99
CA LEU A 11 -3.32 -14.98 10.99
C LEU A 11 -3.74 -14.58 9.57
N GLY A 12 -2.78 -14.22 8.71
CA GLY A 12 -3.05 -13.91 7.30
C GLY A 12 -3.68 -15.11 6.58
N SER A 13 -3.15 -16.32 6.80
CA SER A 13 -3.71 -17.56 6.26
C SER A 13 -5.15 -17.79 6.73
N TYR A 14 -5.41 -17.60 8.03
CA TYR A 14 -6.76 -17.69 8.59
C TYR A 14 -7.72 -16.67 7.94
N PHE A 15 -7.32 -15.39 7.82
CA PHE A 15 -8.14 -14.37 7.15
C PHE A 15 -8.45 -14.76 5.71
N SER A 16 -7.46 -15.23 4.94
CA SER A 16 -7.67 -15.63 3.54
C SER A 16 -8.76 -16.71 3.38
N LYS A 17 -8.83 -17.65 4.34
CA LYS A 17 -9.76 -18.79 4.31
C LYS A 17 -11.05 -18.56 5.08
N ALA A 18 -11.18 -17.46 5.83
CA ALA A 18 -12.37 -17.17 6.61
C ALA A 18 -13.64 -17.13 5.74
N THR A 19 -14.70 -17.80 6.18
CA THR A 19 -16.01 -17.78 5.50
C THR A 19 -16.91 -16.68 6.06
N ASN A 20 -16.83 -16.42 7.37
CA ASN A 20 -17.54 -15.34 8.04
C ASN A 20 -16.61 -14.15 8.32
N ILE A 21 -16.48 -13.26 7.33
CA ILE A 21 -15.62 -12.09 7.45
C ILE A 21 -16.13 -11.06 8.47
N GLN A 22 -17.44 -10.98 8.72
CA GLN A 22 -17.96 -10.06 9.74
C GLN A 22 -17.48 -10.45 11.13
N GLN A 23 -17.53 -11.76 11.44
CA GLN A 23 -16.98 -12.27 12.69
C GLN A 23 -15.48 -11.98 12.82
N VAL A 24 -14.71 -12.09 11.74
CA VAL A 24 -13.29 -11.73 11.74
C VAL A 24 -13.11 -10.25 12.10
N LEU A 25 -13.88 -9.35 11.47
CA LEU A 25 -13.80 -7.93 11.78
C LEU A 25 -14.21 -7.63 13.23
N ASP A 26 -15.27 -8.26 13.74
CA ASP A 26 -15.75 -8.01 15.09
C ASP A 26 -14.77 -8.50 16.17
N GLN A 27 -14.11 -9.64 15.93
CA GLN A 27 -13.24 -10.29 16.92
C GLN A 27 -11.77 -9.85 16.83
N PHE A 28 -11.25 -9.64 15.62
CA PHE A 28 -9.81 -9.45 15.40
C PHE A 28 -9.41 -8.01 15.17
N LEU A 29 -10.31 -7.13 14.75
CA LEU A 29 -9.93 -5.78 14.34
C LEU A 29 -9.40 -4.95 15.52
N THR A 30 -10.11 -4.94 16.65
CA THR A 30 -9.62 -4.24 17.86
C THR A 30 -8.25 -4.75 18.32
N PRO A 31 -8.04 -6.07 18.58
CA PRO A 31 -6.73 -6.54 19.02
C PRO A 31 -5.63 -6.36 17.95
N LEU A 32 -5.96 -6.46 16.66
CA LEU A 32 -5.01 -6.19 15.58
C LEU A 32 -4.48 -4.75 15.66
N PHE A 33 -5.37 -3.77 15.80
CA PHE A 33 -4.96 -2.38 15.93
C PHE A 33 -4.17 -2.14 17.23
N THR A 34 -4.67 -2.65 18.35
CA THR A 34 -4.07 -2.41 19.67
C THR A 34 -2.69 -3.03 19.82
N PHE A 35 -2.49 -4.27 19.38
CA PHE A 35 -1.28 -5.04 19.69
C PHE A 35 -0.34 -5.24 18.51
N VAL A 36 -0.84 -5.19 17.27
CA VAL A 36 0.00 -5.40 16.08
C VAL A 36 0.35 -4.07 15.43
N LEU A 37 -0.65 -3.24 15.11
CA LEU A 37 -0.39 -2.01 14.36
C LEU A 37 0.27 -0.92 15.21
N ASN A 38 -0.13 -0.75 16.47
CA ASN A 38 0.58 0.15 17.37
C ASN A 38 2.01 -0.34 17.67
N ASP A 39 2.22 -1.65 17.86
CA ASP A 39 3.58 -2.20 18.04
C ASP A 39 4.45 -1.96 16.79
N TYR A 40 3.88 -2.17 15.59
CA TYR A 40 4.55 -1.86 14.32
C TYR A 40 4.96 -0.39 14.22
N ARG A 41 4.06 0.54 14.58
CA ARG A 41 4.34 1.98 14.62
C ARG A 41 5.48 2.32 15.57
N ASP A 42 5.35 1.87 16.81
CA ASP A 42 6.16 2.32 17.95
C ASP A 42 7.53 1.63 18.02
N CYS A 43 7.69 0.46 17.40
CA CYS A 43 8.96 -0.24 17.40
C CYS A 43 9.99 0.39 16.44
N HIS A 44 11.27 0.10 16.71
CA HIS A 44 12.39 0.52 15.87
C HIS A 44 12.26 -0.09 14.45
N PRO A 45 12.68 0.61 13.37
CA PRO A 45 12.63 0.08 12.00
C PRO A 45 13.12 -1.36 11.83
N GLU A 46 14.26 -1.70 12.42
CA GLU A 46 14.84 -3.06 12.43
C GLU A 46 14.00 -4.13 13.13
N ALA A 47 13.06 -3.72 14.00
CA ALA A 47 12.17 -4.64 14.72
C ALA A 47 10.78 -4.75 14.07
N ARG A 48 10.50 -3.97 13.02
CA ARG A 48 9.23 -4.02 12.30
C ARG A 48 9.18 -5.27 11.44
N GLU A 49 8.14 -6.08 11.62
CA GLU A 49 7.94 -7.30 10.84
C GLU A 49 7.19 -6.96 9.52
N SER A 50 7.82 -7.20 8.38
CA SER A 50 7.24 -6.90 7.04
C SER A 50 5.93 -7.63 6.78
N GLU A 51 5.73 -8.78 7.43
CA GLU A 51 4.54 -9.63 7.31
C GLU A 51 3.27 -8.95 7.81
N VAL A 52 3.38 -7.92 8.67
CA VAL A 52 2.22 -7.10 9.07
C VAL A 52 1.53 -6.49 7.84
N LEU A 53 2.32 -5.99 6.88
CA LEU A 53 1.80 -5.35 5.67
C LEU A 53 1.12 -6.36 4.74
N ASN A 54 1.70 -7.56 4.60
CA ASN A 54 1.14 -8.63 3.77
C ASN A 54 -0.15 -9.22 4.35
N MET A 55 -0.20 -9.41 5.67
CA MET A 55 -1.40 -9.84 6.38
C MET A 55 -2.52 -8.79 6.28
N LEU A 56 -2.19 -7.48 6.37
CA LEU A 56 -3.15 -6.40 6.14
C LEU A 56 -3.70 -6.41 4.70
N ALA A 57 -2.83 -6.59 3.71
CA ALA A 57 -3.24 -6.72 2.31
C ALA A 57 -4.23 -7.87 2.13
N THR A 58 -3.93 -9.02 2.74
CA THR A 58 -4.80 -10.20 2.74
C THR A 58 -6.15 -9.92 3.40
N LEU A 59 -6.15 -9.25 4.56
CA LEU A 59 -7.37 -8.86 5.26
C LEU A 59 -8.22 -7.90 4.42
N ILE A 60 -7.61 -6.90 3.78
CA ILE A 60 -8.30 -5.91 2.95
C ILE A 60 -8.96 -6.58 1.74
N ASN A 61 -8.21 -7.42 1.03
CA ASN A 61 -8.76 -8.17 -0.11
C ASN A 61 -9.92 -9.08 0.32
N LYS A 62 -9.90 -9.59 1.55
CA LYS A 62 -10.96 -10.44 2.08
C LYS A 62 -12.18 -9.67 2.58
N ALA A 63 -11.96 -8.56 3.28
CA ALA A 63 -13.00 -7.73 3.89
C ALA A 63 -13.70 -6.82 2.89
N GLU A 64 -13.04 -6.53 1.78
CA GLU A 64 -13.52 -5.67 0.73
C GLU A 64 -13.95 -4.29 1.25
N ASN A 65 -15.13 -3.83 0.85
CA ASN A 65 -15.67 -2.54 1.26
C ASN A 65 -15.89 -2.41 2.78
N ARG A 66 -15.99 -3.51 3.53
CA ARG A 66 -16.32 -3.51 4.97
C ARG A 66 -15.21 -2.96 5.86
N ILE A 67 -13.97 -2.89 5.36
CA ILE A 67 -12.84 -2.32 6.09
C ILE A 67 -12.48 -0.91 5.62
N THR A 68 -13.16 -0.37 4.60
CA THR A 68 -12.82 0.93 3.97
C THR A 68 -12.72 2.07 4.98
N ASN A 69 -13.61 2.09 5.98
CA ASN A 69 -13.63 3.11 7.03
C ASN A 69 -12.42 3.05 7.99
N ARG A 70 -11.64 1.96 7.97
CA ARG A 70 -10.44 1.79 8.80
C ARG A 70 -9.14 1.99 8.02
N ILE A 71 -9.20 2.22 6.72
CA ILE A 71 -8.01 2.36 5.87
C ILE A 71 -7.16 3.56 6.29
N SER A 72 -7.79 4.68 6.67
CA SER A 72 -7.06 5.85 7.19
C SER A 72 -6.25 5.46 8.44
N ASP A 73 -6.88 4.79 9.40
CA ASP A 73 -6.19 4.33 10.61
C ASP A 73 -5.06 3.34 10.29
N ILE A 74 -5.24 2.44 9.31
CA ILE A 74 -4.17 1.52 8.87
C ILE A 74 -3.00 2.31 8.29
N PHE A 75 -3.29 3.33 7.48
CA PHE A 75 -2.27 4.18 6.88
C PHE A 75 -1.50 4.97 7.94
N ASP A 76 -2.19 5.56 8.91
CA ASP A 76 -1.57 6.31 10.00
C ASP A 76 -0.64 5.44 10.86
N LEU A 77 -0.94 4.15 10.99
CA LEU A 77 -0.13 3.22 11.79
C LEU A 77 0.99 2.51 11.00
N THR A 78 0.91 2.47 9.67
CA THR A 78 1.86 1.67 8.86
C THR A 78 2.47 2.39 7.67
N PHE A 79 1.74 3.24 6.95
CA PHE A 79 2.14 3.73 5.62
C PHE A 79 3.37 4.63 5.68
N GLU A 80 3.29 5.75 6.40
CA GLU A 80 4.40 6.73 6.48
C GLU A 80 5.63 6.12 7.18
N HIS A 81 5.39 5.34 8.23
CA HIS A 81 6.45 4.64 8.97
C HIS A 81 7.23 3.65 8.11
N THR A 82 6.55 2.96 7.19
CA THR A 82 7.18 2.06 6.23
C THR A 82 7.86 2.84 5.11
N LEU A 83 7.19 3.89 4.60
CA LEU A 83 7.73 4.69 3.50
C LEU A 83 9.09 5.31 3.88
N HIS A 84 9.22 5.82 5.10
CA HIS A 84 10.48 6.36 5.63
C HIS A 84 11.64 5.34 5.69
N MET A 85 11.33 4.04 5.70
CA MET A 85 12.33 2.96 5.65
C MET A 85 12.77 2.69 4.21
N ILE A 86 11.84 2.72 3.25
CA ILE A 86 12.07 2.20 1.89
C ILE A 86 12.37 3.29 0.84
N ASP A 87 12.23 4.57 1.20
CA ASP A 87 12.40 5.74 0.31
C ASP A 87 13.82 6.34 0.33
N LYS A 88 14.74 5.78 1.14
CA LYS A 88 16.11 6.29 1.28
C LYS A 88 17.06 5.78 0.20
N ASN A 89 16.91 4.52 -0.18
CA ASN A 89 17.66 3.85 -1.24
C ASN A 89 16.85 2.65 -1.78
N PHE A 90 17.39 1.94 -2.77
CA PHE A 90 16.73 0.81 -3.43
C PHE A 90 17.09 -0.57 -2.85
N GLU A 91 17.94 -0.63 -1.83
CA GLU A 91 18.53 -1.88 -1.33
C GLU A 91 17.94 -2.28 0.02
N ASP A 92 17.79 -1.33 0.94
CA ASP A 92 17.36 -1.61 2.31
C ASP A 92 15.90 -2.07 2.38
N TYR A 93 15.59 -2.91 3.37
CA TYR A 93 14.25 -3.43 3.67
C TYR A 93 13.47 -3.96 2.45
N PRO A 94 14.03 -4.91 1.66
CA PRO A 94 13.42 -5.39 0.43
C PRO A 94 12.03 -6.03 0.65
N ASP A 95 11.85 -6.76 1.76
CA ASP A 95 10.56 -7.40 2.08
C ASP A 95 9.50 -6.38 2.49
N HIS A 96 9.87 -5.37 3.29
CA HIS A 96 8.96 -4.25 3.61
C HIS A 96 8.57 -3.49 2.35
N ARG A 97 9.52 -3.24 1.45
CA ARG A 97 9.24 -2.56 0.17
C ARG A 97 8.24 -3.34 -0.67
N LYS A 98 8.46 -4.64 -0.84
CA LYS A 98 7.54 -5.51 -1.58
C LYS A 98 6.14 -5.51 -0.93
N ASN A 99 6.06 -5.76 0.37
CA ASN A 99 4.78 -5.89 1.06
C ASN A 99 4.04 -4.55 1.20
N PHE A 100 4.76 -3.43 1.24
CA PHE A 100 4.19 -2.08 1.17
C PHE A 100 3.42 -1.88 -0.14
N TYR A 101 4.02 -2.21 -1.28
CA TYR A 101 3.34 -2.06 -2.57
C TYR A 101 2.21 -3.07 -2.76
N ILE A 102 2.33 -4.29 -2.21
CA ILE A 102 1.21 -5.26 -2.18
C ILE A 102 0.02 -4.72 -1.37
N LEU A 103 0.29 -4.10 -0.20
CA LEU A 103 -0.73 -3.44 0.60
C LEU A 103 -1.36 -2.27 -0.16
N LEU A 104 -0.54 -1.39 -0.74
CA LEU A 104 -1.01 -0.24 -1.50
C LEU A 104 -1.88 -0.67 -2.70
N GLN A 105 -1.45 -1.69 -3.44
CA GLN A 105 -2.21 -2.26 -4.56
C GLN A 105 -3.57 -2.78 -4.09
N SER A 106 -3.61 -3.49 -2.95
CA SER A 106 -4.85 -4.03 -2.37
C SER A 106 -5.82 -2.90 -1.99
N VAL A 107 -5.32 -1.83 -1.35
CA VAL A 107 -6.12 -0.66 -0.98
C VAL A 107 -6.69 0.03 -2.22
N ILE A 108 -5.87 0.30 -3.24
CA ILE A 108 -6.32 0.98 -4.46
C ILE A 108 -7.33 0.13 -5.23
N ASN A 109 -7.13 -1.18 -5.29
CA ASN A 109 -8.05 -2.09 -6.00
C ASN A 109 -9.41 -2.17 -5.32
N VAL A 110 -9.41 -2.31 -3.99
CA VAL A 110 -10.57 -2.76 -3.22
C VAL A 110 -11.25 -1.60 -2.49
N CYS A 111 -10.46 -0.69 -1.93
CA CYS A 111 -10.89 0.41 -1.06
C CYS A 111 -10.58 1.80 -1.66
N PHE A 112 -10.69 1.97 -2.98
CA PHE A 112 -10.44 3.26 -3.64
C PHE A 112 -11.19 4.46 -3.03
N PRO A 113 -12.42 4.34 -2.49
CA PRO A 113 -13.06 5.45 -1.78
C PRO A 113 -12.24 5.99 -0.60
N ALA A 114 -11.46 5.14 0.08
CA ALA A 114 -10.55 5.60 1.13
C ALA A 114 -9.39 6.44 0.57
N ILE A 115 -8.89 6.10 -0.62
CA ILE A 115 -7.86 6.90 -1.31
C ILE A 115 -8.40 8.28 -1.68
N LEU A 116 -9.65 8.37 -2.14
CA LEU A 116 -10.30 9.65 -2.44
C LEU A 116 -10.58 10.50 -1.19
N ALA A 117 -10.69 9.87 -0.02
CA ALA A 117 -10.92 10.54 1.26
C ALA A 117 -9.64 11.05 1.93
N LEU A 118 -8.45 10.69 1.42
CA LEU A 118 -7.18 11.18 1.95
C LEU A 118 -7.08 12.70 1.77
N ASN A 119 -6.40 13.35 2.73
CA ASN A 119 -6.02 14.74 2.55
C ASN A 119 -4.92 14.88 1.48
N ALA A 120 -4.70 16.10 0.98
CA ALA A 120 -3.75 16.36 -0.10
C ALA A 120 -2.32 15.89 0.22
N THR A 121 -1.87 16.02 1.47
CA THR A 121 -0.54 15.59 1.90
C THR A 121 -0.41 14.06 1.87
N GLN A 122 -1.37 13.34 2.44
CA GLN A 122 -1.38 11.88 2.43
C GLN A 122 -1.50 11.32 1.01
N PHE A 123 -2.36 11.92 0.18
CA PHE A 123 -2.46 11.52 -1.23
C PHE A 123 -1.16 11.76 -1.99
N LYS A 124 -0.46 12.87 -1.72
CA LYS A 124 0.87 13.14 -2.32
C LYS A 124 1.89 12.08 -1.94
N LEU A 125 1.91 11.62 -0.68
CA LEU A 125 2.79 10.52 -0.25
C LEU A 125 2.49 9.23 -1.01
N VAL A 126 1.20 8.90 -1.19
CA VAL A 126 0.79 7.75 -2.02
C VAL A 126 1.31 7.90 -3.44
N TYR A 127 1.04 9.04 -4.07
CA TYR A 127 1.48 9.33 -5.42
C TYR A 127 3.01 9.23 -5.57
N ASP A 128 3.77 9.86 -4.68
CA ASP A 128 5.23 9.87 -4.70
C ASP A 128 5.83 8.49 -4.51
N SER A 129 5.23 7.66 -3.64
CA SER A 129 5.66 6.28 -3.48
C SER A 129 5.49 5.48 -4.78
N ILE A 130 4.43 5.70 -5.54
CA ILE A 130 4.22 5.03 -6.84
C ILE A 130 5.26 5.51 -7.86
N MET A 131 5.53 6.82 -7.90
CA MET A 131 6.56 7.37 -8.79
C MET A 131 7.97 6.88 -8.42
N TRP A 132 8.24 6.68 -7.13
CA TRP A 132 9.48 6.07 -6.65
C TRP A 132 9.60 4.60 -7.08
N ALA A 133 8.52 3.82 -6.97
CA ALA A 133 8.47 2.44 -7.43
C ALA A 133 8.82 2.30 -8.92
N LEU A 134 8.28 3.18 -9.76
CA LEU A 134 8.51 3.15 -11.22
C LEU A 134 9.99 3.24 -11.58
N LYS A 135 10.74 4.06 -10.84
CA LYS A 135 12.18 4.31 -11.04
C LYS A 135 13.07 3.26 -10.38
N HIS A 136 12.48 2.23 -9.78
CA HIS A 136 13.22 1.26 -9.01
C HIS A 136 14.06 0.36 -9.94
N THR A 137 15.32 0.09 -9.57
CA THR A 137 16.25 -0.73 -10.37
C THR A 137 15.83 -2.20 -10.44
N MET A 138 15.30 -2.76 -9.34
CA MET A 138 14.64 -4.08 -9.34
C MET A 138 13.36 -4.08 -10.19
N ARG A 139 13.39 -4.86 -11.27
CA ARG A 139 12.29 -5.04 -12.22
C ARG A 139 10.94 -5.33 -11.55
N THR A 140 10.89 -6.27 -10.60
CA THR A 140 9.64 -6.66 -9.93
C THR A 140 8.96 -5.50 -9.20
N ILE A 141 9.73 -4.58 -8.59
CA ILE A 141 9.17 -3.41 -7.92
C ILE A 141 8.70 -2.36 -8.94
N SER A 142 9.46 -2.16 -10.02
CA SER A 142 9.09 -1.25 -11.11
C SER A 142 7.80 -1.71 -11.82
N GLU A 143 7.69 -3.01 -12.13
CA GLU A 143 6.48 -3.61 -12.70
C GLU A 143 5.27 -3.43 -11.77
N LEU A 144 5.43 -3.70 -10.47
CA LEU A 144 4.36 -3.50 -9.49
C LEU A 144 3.95 -2.02 -9.38
N GLY A 145 4.91 -1.09 -9.41
CA GLY A 145 4.64 0.34 -9.46
C GLY A 145 3.83 0.76 -10.69
N LEU A 146 4.15 0.18 -11.86
CA LEU A 146 3.43 0.43 -13.11
C LEU A 146 2.01 -0.13 -13.09
N GLU A 147 1.81 -1.33 -12.55
CA GLU A 147 0.48 -1.93 -12.37
C GLU A 147 -0.40 -1.09 -11.43
N ILE A 148 0.18 -0.61 -10.33
CA ILE A 148 -0.51 0.27 -9.38
C ILE A 148 -0.89 1.57 -10.08
N LEU A 149 0.05 2.23 -10.78
CA LEU A 149 -0.25 3.47 -11.51
C LEU A 149 -1.36 3.26 -12.55
N GLN A 150 -1.29 2.19 -13.33
CA GLN A 150 -2.32 1.88 -14.33
C GLN A 150 -3.69 1.72 -13.66
N THR A 151 -3.74 1.06 -12.51
CA THR A 151 -4.96 0.89 -11.72
C THR A 151 -5.48 2.24 -11.21
N VAL A 152 -4.62 3.10 -10.64
CA VAL A 152 -4.99 4.44 -10.20
C VAL A 152 -5.62 5.24 -11.34
N LEU A 153 -5.00 5.25 -12.53
CA LEU A 153 -5.51 5.95 -13.69
C LEU A 153 -6.89 5.43 -14.11
N ARG A 154 -7.10 4.11 -14.14
CA ARG A 154 -8.40 3.49 -14.44
C ARG A 154 -9.46 3.82 -13.37
N LYS A 155 -9.08 3.85 -12.10
CA LYS A 155 -10.00 4.21 -11.01
C LYS A 155 -10.43 5.68 -11.13
N PHE A 156 -9.52 6.60 -11.42
CA PHE A 156 -9.87 8.01 -11.67
C PHE A 156 -10.71 8.22 -12.93
N GLN A 157 -10.57 7.39 -13.97
CA GLN A 157 -11.44 7.45 -15.15
C GLN A 157 -12.92 7.13 -14.84
N THR A 158 -13.18 6.38 -13.76
CA THR A 158 -14.52 5.87 -13.41
C THR A 158 -15.07 6.45 -12.12
N CYS A 159 -14.30 7.29 -11.42
CA CYS A 159 -14.72 7.94 -10.18
C CYS A 159 -15.53 9.22 -10.46
N ASP A 160 -15.84 9.95 -9.39
CA ASP A 160 -16.47 11.26 -9.47
C ASP A 160 -15.67 12.21 -10.41
N PRO A 161 -16.33 12.88 -11.37
CA PRO A 161 -15.67 13.75 -12.34
C PRO A 161 -14.88 14.91 -11.73
N GLN A 162 -15.35 15.46 -10.59
CA GLN A 162 -14.63 16.56 -9.94
C GLN A 162 -13.35 16.06 -9.28
N ALA A 163 -13.41 14.89 -8.62
CA ALA A 163 -12.22 14.25 -8.07
C ALA A 163 -11.20 13.90 -9.16
N ALA A 164 -11.66 13.35 -10.29
CA ALA A 164 -10.82 13.05 -11.45
C ALA A 164 -10.16 14.31 -12.03
N GLN A 165 -10.93 15.39 -12.21
CA GLN A 165 -10.43 16.66 -12.71
C GLN A 165 -9.34 17.24 -11.80
N ASN A 166 -9.55 17.23 -10.48
CA ASN A 166 -8.58 17.69 -9.51
C ASN A 166 -7.28 16.87 -9.58
N PHE A 167 -7.40 15.53 -9.69
CA PHE A 167 -6.24 14.65 -9.86
C PHE A 167 -5.46 14.98 -11.14
N TYR A 168 -6.14 15.11 -12.28
CA TYR A 168 -5.46 15.37 -13.56
C TYR A 168 -4.81 16.76 -13.61
N GLN A 169 -5.44 17.79 -13.03
CA GLN A 169 -4.85 19.13 -12.96
C GLN A 169 -3.53 19.17 -12.20
N VAL A 170 -3.39 18.37 -11.14
CA VAL A 170 -2.20 18.37 -10.30
C VAL A 170 -1.15 17.39 -10.82
N PHE A 171 -1.55 16.17 -11.18
CA PHE A 171 -0.61 15.05 -11.36
C PHE A 171 -0.40 14.58 -12.80
N TYR A 172 -1.22 15.02 -13.77
CA TYR A 172 -1.14 14.44 -15.12
C TYR A 172 0.21 14.70 -15.80
N LEU A 173 0.67 15.95 -15.79
CA LEU A 173 1.92 16.33 -16.43
C LEU A 173 3.13 15.68 -15.74
N GLU A 174 3.15 15.70 -14.41
CA GLU A 174 4.19 15.05 -13.59
C GLU A 174 4.26 13.54 -13.86
N THR A 175 3.09 12.88 -13.95
CA THR A 175 3.00 11.44 -14.27
C THR A 175 3.57 11.13 -15.66
N MET A 176 3.25 11.96 -16.65
CA MET A 176 3.82 11.80 -18.00
C MET A 176 5.34 11.98 -18.02
N GLN A 177 5.86 12.98 -17.29
CA GLN A 177 7.29 13.19 -17.16
C GLN A 177 7.99 11.98 -16.53
N HIS A 178 7.42 11.40 -15.47
CA HIS A 178 7.96 10.19 -14.84
C HIS A 178 7.95 9.00 -15.79
N ILE A 179 6.85 8.75 -16.50
CA ILE A 179 6.78 7.66 -17.48
C ILE A 179 7.83 7.84 -18.59
N PHE A 180 7.93 9.05 -19.16
CA PHE A 180 8.91 9.31 -20.22
C PHE A 180 10.35 9.20 -19.73
N ALA A 181 10.65 9.62 -18.50
CA ALA A 181 11.97 9.45 -17.92
C ALA A 181 12.36 7.96 -17.81
N VAL A 182 11.47 7.13 -17.28
CA VAL A 182 11.70 5.68 -17.15
C VAL A 182 11.87 5.02 -18.52
N VAL A 183 11.04 5.40 -19.52
CA VAL A 183 11.15 4.87 -20.89
C VAL A 183 12.44 5.31 -21.59
N ALA A 184 12.92 6.53 -21.31
CA ALA A 184 14.14 7.06 -21.91
C ALA A 184 15.43 6.50 -21.26
N GLU A 185 15.35 5.96 -20.05
CA GLU A 185 16.49 5.32 -19.39
C GLU A 185 16.80 3.94 -20.00
N CYS A 186 17.97 3.81 -20.64
CA CYS A 186 18.41 2.57 -21.29
C CYS A 186 18.42 1.33 -20.36
N SER A 187 18.51 1.50 -19.03
CA SER A 187 18.48 0.42 -18.05
C SER A 187 17.11 -0.24 -17.88
N HIS A 188 16.02 0.40 -18.34
CA HIS A 188 14.66 -0.13 -18.28
C HIS A 188 14.21 -0.80 -19.60
N THR A 189 15.15 -1.10 -20.51
CA THR A 189 14.85 -1.87 -21.73
C THR A 189 14.48 -3.31 -21.36
N SER A 190 13.18 -3.61 -21.45
CA SER A 190 12.64 -4.98 -21.41
C SER A 190 12.91 -5.72 -22.70
#